data_AF-A0A4V6CA34-F1
#
_entry.id   AF-A0A4V6CA34-F1
#
_cell.length_a   1.000
_cell.length_b   1.000
_cell.length_c   1.000
_cell.angle_alpha   90.00
_cell.angle_beta   90.00
_cell.angle_gamma   90.00
#
_symmetry.space_group_name_H-M   'P 1'
#
loop_
_entity.id
_entity.type
_entity.pdbx_description
1 polymer ?
#
loop_
_entity_poly.entity_id
_entity_poly.type
_entity_poly.pdbx_seq_one_letter_code
_entity_poly.pdbx_strand_id
1 'polypeptide(L)' 'SSMLQDIRAMRHTEIDYITGYLLKRARAHGIAVPENARLFEMVKRKESE' A
#
# COMPACT_ATOMS: atom_id res chain seq x y z
N SER A 1 -10.09 -8.22 -5.97
CA SER A 1 -9.98 -6.75 -5.87
C SER A 1 -9.14 -6.23 -7.02
N SER A 2 -9.22 -4.94 -7.33
CA SER A 2 -8.42 -4.31 -8.41
C SER A 2 -6.92 -4.54 -8.20
N MET A 3 -6.38 -4.21 -7.01
CA MET A 3 -4.95 -4.44 -6.69
C MET A 3 -4.49 -5.89 -6.87
N LEU A 4 -5.32 -6.90 -6.56
CA LEU A 4 -4.94 -8.30 -6.79
C LEU A 4 -4.86 -8.63 -8.29
N GLN A 5 -5.72 -8.02 -9.10
CA GLN A 5 -5.69 -8.17 -10.56
C GLN A 5 -4.43 -7.53 -11.14
N ASP A 6 -4.01 -6.37 -10.62
CA ASP A 6 -2.77 -5.71 -11.05
C ASP A 6 -1.54 -6.57 -10.74
N ILE A 7 -1.42 -7.09 -9.51
CA ILE A 7 -0.32 -8.00 -9.14
C ILE A 7 -0.29 -9.24 -10.05
N ARG A 8 -1.44 -9.89 -10.28
CA ARG A 8 -1.51 -11.07 -11.16
C ARG A 8 -1.16 -10.77 -12.62
N ALA A 9 -1.35 -9.54 -13.04
CA ALA A 9 -1.06 -9.07 -14.40
C ALA A 9 0.29 -8.35 -14.51
N MET A 10 1.12 -8.36 -13.46
CA MET A 10 2.40 -7.63 -13.39
C MET A 10 2.27 -6.14 -13.76
N ARG A 11 1.18 -5.50 -13.32
CA ARG A 11 0.96 -4.06 -13.46
C ARG A 11 1.23 -3.35 -12.15
N HIS A 12 1.53 -2.06 -12.25
CA HIS A 12 1.56 -1.20 -11.08
C HIS A 12 0.18 -1.10 -10.43
N THR A 13 0.19 -1.10 -9.10
CA THR A 13 -1.00 -1.00 -8.25
C THR A 13 -1.23 0.45 -7.82
N GLU A 14 -2.44 0.75 -7.35
CA GLU A 14 -2.77 2.07 -6.77
C GLU A 14 -2.37 2.18 -5.28
N ILE A 15 -1.55 1.27 -4.74
CA ILE A 15 -1.27 1.16 -3.30
C ILE A 15 -0.69 2.45 -2.69
N ASP A 16 0.13 3.18 -3.45
CA ASP A 16 0.73 4.45 -3.07
C ASP A 16 -0.31 5.56 -2.86
N TYR A 17 -1.40 5.54 -3.61
CA TYR A 17 -2.47 6.53 -3.54
C TYR A 17 -3.55 6.16 -2.53
N ILE A 18 -3.75 4.87 -2.26
CA ILE A 18 -4.73 4.41 -1.30
C ILE A 18 -4.11 4.33 0.10
N THR A 19 -3.21 3.36 0.31
CA THR A 19 -2.62 3.11 1.62
C THR A 19 -1.45 4.06 1.88
N GLY A 20 -0.66 4.39 0.86
CA GLY A 20 0.41 5.38 0.99
C GLY A 20 -0.12 6.77 1.39
N TYR A 21 -1.28 7.19 0.86
CA TYR A 21 -1.96 8.41 1.32
C TYR A 21 -2.38 8.32 2.80
N LEU A 22 -3.01 7.22 3.21
CA LEU A 22 -3.38 7.00 4.62
C LEU A 22 -2.16 7.10 5.55
N LEU A 23 -1.04 6.47 5.20
CA LEU A 23 0.20 6.53 5.99
C LEU A 23 0.73 7.96 6.11
N LYS A 24 0.70 8.74 5.02
CA LYS A 24 1.09 10.17 5.04
C LYS A 24 0.20 10.98 5.98
N ARG A 25 -1.13 10.74 5.95
CA ARG A 25 -2.07 11.42 6.84
C ARG A 25 -1.89 11.01 8.30
N ALA A 26 -1.74 9.72 8.57
CA ALA A 26 -1.50 9.21 9.92
C ALA A 26 -0.24 9.82 10.54
N ARG A 27 0.85 9.93 9.76
CA ARG A 27 2.07 10.61 10.18
C ARG A 27 1.83 12.08 10.53
N ALA A 28 1.08 12.82 9.70
CA ALA A 28 0.79 14.22 9.94
C ALA A 28 -0.04 14.46 11.23
N HIS A 29 -0.83 13.48 11.63
CA HIS A 29 -1.69 13.55 12.83
C HIS A 29 -1.13 12.80 14.04
N GLY A 30 0.07 12.21 13.94
CA GLY A 30 0.68 11.42 15.03
C GLY A 30 -0.07 10.14 15.39
N ILE A 31 -0.82 9.55 14.44
CA ILE A 31 -1.62 8.33 14.66
C ILE A 31 -0.80 7.10 14.27
N ALA A 32 -0.72 6.13 15.18
CA ALA A 32 -0.08 4.84 14.91
C ALA A 32 -0.97 3.96 14.02
N VAL A 33 -0.43 3.50 12.89
CA VAL A 33 -1.12 2.63 11.92
C VAL A 33 -0.24 1.43 11.51
N PRO A 34 0.20 0.60 12.47
CA PRO A 34 1.20 -0.44 12.22
C PRO A 34 0.76 -1.48 11.18
N GLU A 35 -0.52 -1.88 11.19
CA GLU A 35 -1.02 -2.88 10.24
C GLU A 35 -1.10 -2.33 8.82
N ASN A 36 -1.49 -1.06 8.63
CA ASN A 36 -1.49 -0.44 7.31
C ASN A 36 -0.08 -0.31 6.75
N ALA A 37 0.89 0.03 7.60
CA ALA A 37 2.30 0.09 7.19
C ALA A 37 2.82 -1.29 6.78
N ARG A 38 2.53 -2.33 7.58
CA ARG A 38 2.93 -3.70 7.26
C ARG A 38 2.32 -4.19 5.95
N LEU A 39 1.02 -3.97 5.73
CA LEU A 39 0.34 -4.38 4.50
C LEU A 39 0.82 -3.59 3.27
N PHE A 40 1.09 -2.30 3.43
CA PHE A 40 1.68 -1.46 2.37
C PHE A 40 3.01 -2.05 1.88
N GLU A 41 3.94 -2.33 2.79
CA GLU A 41 5.25 -2.91 2.46
C GLU A 41 5.13 -4.30 1.81
N MET A 42 4.18 -5.13 2.28
CA MET A 42 3.93 -6.43 1.68
C MET A 42 3.46 -6.32 0.22
N VAL A 43 2.62 -5.34 -0.10
CA VAL A 43 2.15 -5.12 -1.47
C VAL A 43 3.28 -4.55 -2.34
N LYS A 44 4.05 -3.57 -1.85
CA LYS A 44 5.21 -3.02 -2.57
C LYS A 44 6.25 -4.10 -2.92
N ARG A 45 6.47 -5.06 -2.01
CA ARG A 45 7.35 -6.21 -2.28
C ARG A 45 6.83 -7.07 -3.42
N LYS A 46 5.54 -7.43 -3.39
CA LYS A 46 4.90 -8.24 -4.44
C LYS A 46 4.84 -7.55 -5.79
N GLU A 47 4.81 -6.22 -5.80
CA GLU A 47 4.85 -5.42 -7.03
C GLU A 47 6.24 -5.38 -7.67
N SER A 48 7.29 -5.68 -6.89
CA SER A 48 8.70 -5.68 -7.33
C SER A 48 9.27 -7.08 -7.59
N GLU A 49 8.47 -8.12 -7.35
CA GLU A 49 8.75 -9.53 -7.69
C GLU A 49 8.39 -9.82 -9.16
#